data_AF-B7FLB7-F1
#
_entry.id   AF-B7FLB7-F1
#
_cell.length_a   1.000
_cell.length_b   1.000
_cell.length_c   1.000
_cell.angle_alpha   90.00
_cell.angle_beta   90.00
_cell.angle_gamma   90.00
#
_symmetry.space_group_name_H-M   'P 1'
#
loop_
_entity.id
_entity.type
_entity.pdbx_description
1 polymer ?
#
loop_
_entity_poly.entity_id
_entity_poly.type
_entity_poly.pdbx_seq_one_letter_code
_entity_poly.pdbx_strand_id
1 'polypeptide(L)'
;MGKENQSSAMEVDDPKSTNSDQIVPKFSITVLQLLKSAQMQHGLRHGDYTRYRRYCTARLRRLYKSLKFTHGRGKYTKRTLTESNVTEVRFLHVILYSAERAWSHAMEKRQLPNGPNASQRIYLIGRLRKAVKWATLFSQFCAVKADSRTSLEAEAYESYMKGSLLFEQDQNWDVALKHFKSARAVYEELGKYGDLDNQVLCRERVEELDRVSDTAF
;
A
#
# COMPACT_ATOMS: atom_id res chain seq x y z
N MET A 1 39.99 -4.79 -73.15
CA MET A 1 39.39 -5.92 -72.40
C MET A 1 40.15 -6.04 -71.09
N GLY A 2 39.59 -5.96 -69.90
CA GLY A 2 38.21 -5.79 -69.48
C GLY A 2 38.12 -6.07 -67.96
N LYS A 3 37.33 -5.23 -67.29
CA LYS A 3 36.64 -5.43 -66.00
C LYS A 3 37.43 -5.25 -64.69
N GLU A 4 37.11 -4.10 -64.07
CA GLU A 4 36.83 -3.93 -62.64
C GLU A 4 36.08 -5.13 -62.04
N ASN A 5 36.39 -5.49 -60.79
CA ASN A 5 35.36 -5.98 -59.89
C ASN A 5 35.66 -5.69 -58.42
N GLN A 6 34.64 -5.12 -57.77
CA GLN A 6 34.55 -4.70 -56.38
C GLN A 6 34.50 -5.89 -55.40
N SER A 7 34.96 -5.67 -54.17
CA SER A 7 34.33 -6.23 -52.95
C SER A 7 34.69 -5.30 -51.79
N SER A 8 33.77 -4.39 -51.42
CA SER A 8 32.85 -4.50 -50.27
C SER A 8 33.59 -4.84 -48.97
N ALA A 9 33.86 -3.84 -48.13
CA ALA A 9 32.94 -3.35 -47.11
C ALA A 9 32.75 -4.36 -45.97
N MET A 10 33.33 -4.06 -44.81
CA MET A 10 32.81 -4.41 -43.48
C MET A 10 33.54 -3.53 -42.45
N GLU A 11 33.03 -2.31 -42.27
CA GLU A 11 33.05 -1.64 -40.97
C GLU A 11 32.40 -2.60 -39.97
N VAL A 12 33.12 -2.95 -38.92
CA VAL A 12 32.55 -3.73 -37.80
C VAL A 12 31.83 -2.73 -36.91
N ASP A 13 30.55 -2.58 -37.21
CA ASP A 13 29.58 -1.80 -36.45
C ASP A 13 29.03 -2.66 -35.30
N ASP A 14 29.40 -2.29 -34.07
CA ASP A 14 28.63 -2.32 -32.82
C ASP A 14 28.14 -3.69 -32.23
N PRO A 15 27.99 -3.79 -30.89
CA PRO A 15 27.01 -2.99 -30.18
C PRO A 15 27.58 -2.28 -28.95
N LYS A 16 27.56 -0.95 -29.00
CA LYS A 16 27.11 -0.09 -27.91
C LYS A 16 26.00 -0.81 -27.15
N SER A 17 26.30 -1.14 -25.90
CA SER A 17 25.30 -1.46 -24.90
C SER A 17 24.38 -0.26 -24.75
N THR A 18 23.30 -0.25 -25.53
CA THR A 18 22.16 0.65 -25.31
C THR A 18 21.43 0.19 -24.06
N ASN A 19 22.07 0.32 -22.89
CA ASN A 19 21.35 0.49 -21.64
C ASN A 19 20.75 1.89 -21.70
N SER A 20 19.70 2.05 -22.50
CA SER A 20 18.72 3.08 -22.21
C SER A 20 18.00 2.64 -20.94
N ASP A 21 18.64 2.89 -19.79
CA ASP A 21 17.94 3.10 -18.54
C ASP A 21 17.03 4.31 -18.78
N GLN A 22 15.88 4.04 -19.42
CA GLN A 22 14.79 4.98 -19.44
C GLN A 22 14.45 5.17 -17.97
N ILE A 23 14.84 6.31 -17.43
CA ILE A 23 14.54 6.73 -16.06
C ILE A 23 13.01 6.83 -15.99
N VAL A 24 12.35 5.72 -15.69
CA VAL A 24 10.91 5.68 -15.50
C VAL A 24 10.65 6.55 -14.27
N PRO A 25 9.94 7.68 -14.42
CA PRO A 25 9.72 8.60 -13.31
C PRO A 25 9.07 7.84 -12.16
N LYS A 26 9.77 7.77 -11.03
CA LYS A 26 9.32 7.09 -9.83
C LYS A 26 8.33 7.96 -9.08
N PHE A 27 7.26 7.36 -8.60
CA PHE A 27 6.26 8.05 -7.78
C PHE A 27 6.75 8.18 -6.33
N SER A 28 6.56 9.37 -5.74
CA SER A 28 6.85 9.61 -4.32
C SER A 28 5.55 9.82 -3.55
N ILE A 29 5.38 9.10 -2.44
CA ILE A 29 4.22 9.20 -1.53
C ILE A 29 4.71 9.05 -0.09
N THR A 30 4.37 10.00 0.77
CA THR A 30 4.48 9.86 2.23
C THR A 30 3.29 9.07 2.77
N VAL A 31 3.34 7.74 2.64
CA VAL A 31 2.23 6.81 2.96
C VAL A 31 1.77 7.00 4.40
N LEU A 32 2.68 7.02 5.37
CA LEU A 32 2.31 7.13 6.79
C LEU A 32 1.59 8.46 7.08
N GLN A 33 2.14 9.56 6.57
CA GLN A 33 1.56 10.90 6.72
C GLN A 33 0.20 11.01 6.03
N LEU A 34 0.08 10.49 4.81
CA LEU A 34 -1.18 10.45 4.06
C LEU A 34 -2.26 9.67 4.83
N LEU A 35 -1.90 8.54 5.42
CA LEU A 35 -2.83 7.72 6.21
C LEU A 35 -3.24 8.43 7.51
N LYS A 36 -2.27 8.84 8.33
CA LYS A 36 -2.56 9.43 9.65
C LYS A 36 -3.33 10.74 9.52
N SER A 37 -2.98 11.60 8.57
CA SER A 37 -3.75 12.82 8.30
C SER A 37 -5.20 12.52 7.89
N ALA A 38 -5.41 11.57 6.97
CA ALA A 38 -6.75 11.19 6.52
C ALA A 38 -7.58 10.54 7.65
N GLN A 39 -6.95 9.69 8.48
CA GLN A 39 -7.60 9.03 9.61
C GLN A 39 -8.04 10.07 10.66
N MET A 40 -7.14 10.98 11.06
CA MET A 40 -7.42 12.01 12.06
C MET A 40 -8.50 12.99 11.60
N GLN A 41 -8.46 13.43 10.33
CA GLN A 41 -9.43 14.38 9.79
C GLN A 41 -10.82 13.77 9.57
N HIS A 42 -10.92 12.45 9.36
CA HIS A 42 -12.15 11.81 8.90
C HIS A 42 -12.73 10.75 9.84
N GLY A 43 -12.44 10.83 11.14
CA GLY A 43 -13.20 10.14 12.18
C GLY A 43 -12.38 9.46 13.25
N LEU A 44 -11.17 9.00 12.94
CA LEU A 44 -10.39 8.18 13.88
C LEU A 44 -9.84 8.97 15.06
N ARG A 45 -9.81 10.32 15.00
CA ARG A 45 -9.56 11.16 16.18
C ARG A 45 -10.53 10.86 17.35
N HIS A 46 -11.75 10.40 17.04
CA HIS A 46 -12.77 10.02 18.02
C HIS A 46 -13.14 8.53 17.94
N GLY A 47 -12.31 7.69 17.29
CA GLY A 47 -12.61 6.27 17.11
C GLY A 47 -13.77 5.96 16.15
N ASP A 48 -14.21 6.91 15.30
CA ASP A 48 -15.32 6.67 14.37
C ASP A 48 -14.83 6.04 13.04
N TYR A 49 -14.72 4.71 13.04
CA TYR A 49 -14.35 3.93 11.86
C TYR A 49 -15.45 3.92 10.78
N THR A 50 -16.71 4.12 11.14
CA THR A 50 -17.79 4.18 10.14
C THR A 50 -17.64 5.42 9.28
N ARG A 51 -17.34 6.57 9.89
CA ARG A 51 -17.08 7.83 9.20
C ARG A 51 -15.85 7.74 8.30
N TYR A 52 -14.76 7.15 8.78
CA TYR A 52 -13.56 6.97 7.97
C TYR A 52 -13.81 6.05 6.76
N ARG A 53 -14.52 4.93 6.96
CA ARG A 53 -14.94 4.03 5.86
C ARG A 53 -15.79 4.74 4.80
N ARG A 54 -16.70 5.63 5.20
CA ARG A 54 -17.49 6.47 4.29
C ARG A 54 -16.61 7.44 3.51
N TYR A 55 -15.63 8.05 4.18
CA TYR A 55 -14.63 8.89 3.53
C TYR A 55 -13.83 8.10 2.48
N CYS A 56 -13.25 6.94 2.82
CA CYS A 56 -12.49 6.11 1.87
C CYS A 56 -13.35 5.73 0.67
N THR A 57 -14.64 5.41 0.88
CA THR A 57 -15.58 5.11 -0.21
C THR A 57 -15.79 6.31 -1.15
N ALA A 58 -16.00 7.51 -0.60
CA ALA A 58 -16.14 8.72 -1.39
C ALA A 58 -14.84 9.14 -2.09
N ARG A 59 -13.69 8.93 -1.45
CA ARG A 59 -12.35 9.18 -2.02
C ARG A 59 -12.07 8.24 -3.19
N LEU A 60 -12.33 6.93 -3.04
CA LEU A 60 -12.21 5.94 -4.11
C LEU A 60 -13.11 6.30 -5.30
N ARG A 61 -14.38 6.65 -5.06
CA ARG A 61 -15.30 7.07 -6.12
C ARG A 61 -14.74 8.26 -6.92
N ARG A 62 -14.18 9.26 -6.25
CA ARG A 62 -13.55 10.43 -6.89
C ARG A 62 -12.30 10.03 -7.67
N LEU A 63 -11.43 9.19 -7.11
CA LEU A 63 -10.23 8.68 -7.78
C LEU A 63 -10.58 7.92 -9.07
N TYR A 64 -11.46 6.91 -8.98
CA TYR A 64 -11.90 6.15 -10.15
C TYR A 64 -12.51 7.03 -11.25
N LYS A 65 -13.30 8.04 -10.88
CA LYS A 65 -13.87 9.01 -11.84
C LYS A 65 -12.77 9.85 -12.49
N SER A 66 -11.84 10.37 -11.70
CA SER A 66 -10.75 11.24 -12.19
C SER A 66 -9.75 10.51 -13.09
N LEU A 67 -9.51 9.21 -12.82
CA LEU A 67 -8.64 8.33 -13.60
C LEU A 67 -9.35 7.70 -14.80
N LYS A 68 -10.64 7.99 -15.01
CA LYS A 68 -11.49 7.34 -16.02
C LYS A 68 -11.43 5.81 -15.95
N PHE A 69 -11.21 5.26 -14.74
CA PHE A 69 -11.00 3.84 -14.47
C PHE A 69 -12.23 3.20 -13.80
N THR A 70 -13.43 3.62 -14.18
CA THR A 70 -14.68 3.11 -13.59
C THR A 70 -15.04 1.72 -14.11
N HIS A 71 -15.70 0.91 -13.28
CA HIS A 71 -16.12 -0.46 -13.61
C HIS A 71 -17.38 -0.54 -14.50
N GLY A 72 -17.41 0.25 -15.58
CA GLY A 72 -18.58 0.38 -16.47
C GLY A 72 -19.57 1.47 -16.03
N ARG A 73 -20.50 1.79 -16.93
CA ARG A 73 -21.68 2.65 -16.67
C ARG A 73 -22.91 1.76 -16.87
N GLY A 74 -23.76 1.61 -15.84
CA GLY A 74 -24.89 0.69 -15.86
C GLY A 74 -24.50 -0.72 -15.45
N LYS A 75 -24.00 -1.54 -16.38
CA LYS A 75 -23.55 -2.91 -16.08
C LYS A 75 -22.15 -2.90 -15.47
N TYR A 76 -21.94 -3.73 -14.44
CA TYR A 76 -20.63 -3.91 -13.81
C TYR A 76 -19.67 -4.63 -14.76
N THR A 77 -18.56 -3.97 -15.08
CA THR A 77 -17.42 -4.54 -15.81
C THR A 77 -16.17 -4.34 -14.97
N LYS A 78 -15.64 -5.44 -14.39
CA LYS A 78 -14.45 -5.38 -13.57
C LYS A 78 -13.27 -4.84 -14.40
N ARG A 79 -12.62 -3.80 -13.89
CA ARG A 79 -11.34 -3.29 -14.40
C ARG A 79 -10.27 -3.63 -13.37
N THR A 80 -9.41 -4.58 -13.70
CA THR A 80 -8.32 -5.01 -12.81
C THR A 80 -7.16 -4.03 -12.95
N LEU A 81 -6.60 -3.59 -11.82
CA LEU A 81 -5.38 -2.79 -11.82
C LEU A 81 -4.20 -3.72 -12.12
N THR A 82 -3.52 -3.49 -13.23
CA THR A 82 -2.23 -4.11 -13.57
C THR A 82 -1.13 -3.06 -13.52
N GLU A 83 0.13 -3.50 -13.40
CA GLU A 83 1.30 -2.60 -13.36
C GLU A 83 1.38 -1.69 -14.60
N SER A 84 0.96 -2.19 -15.76
CA SER A 84 0.87 -1.42 -17.02
C SER A 84 -0.18 -0.30 -16.98
N ASN A 85 -1.21 -0.41 -16.14
CA ASN A 85 -2.22 0.63 -15.98
C ASN A 85 -1.80 1.73 -14.98
N VAL A 86 -0.72 1.53 -14.22
CA VAL A 86 -0.23 2.52 -13.26
C VAL A 86 0.58 3.58 -14.00
N THR A 87 -0.11 4.60 -14.51
CA THR A 87 0.50 5.74 -15.19
C THR A 87 0.69 6.95 -14.28
N GLU A 88 0.01 6.98 -13.13
CA GLU A 88 0.02 8.11 -12.21
C GLU A 88 -0.01 7.66 -10.74
N VAL A 89 0.53 8.49 -9.84
CA VAL A 89 0.49 8.33 -8.37
C VAL A 89 -0.93 8.02 -7.86
N ARG A 90 -1.96 8.62 -8.48
CA ARG A 90 -3.36 8.44 -8.09
C ARG A 90 -3.83 6.98 -8.18
N PHE A 91 -3.22 6.14 -9.01
CA PHE A 91 -3.51 4.70 -9.04
C PHE A 91 -3.03 4.00 -7.77
N LEU A 92 -1.86 4.37 -7.24
CA LEU A 92 -1.36 3.87 -5.96
C LEU A 92 -2.30 4.26 -4.82
N HIS A 93 -2.85 5.49 -4.83
CA HIS A 93 -3.89 5.90 -3.89
C HIS A 93 -5.16 5.04 -3.99
N VAL A 94 -5.57 4.59 -5.18
CA VAL A 94 -6.75 3.69 -5.31
C VAL A 94 -6.52 2.38 -4.56
N ILE A 95 -5.31 1.82 -4.64
CA ILE A 95 -4.95 0.58 -3.97
C ILE A 95 -4.91 0.81 -2.45
N LEU A 96 -4.21 1.85 -2.00
CA LEU A 96 -4.10 2.21 -0.59
C LEU A 96 -5.48 2.45 0.06
N TYR A 97 -6.33 3.28 -0.54
CA TYR A 97 -7.68 3.54 0.00
C TYR A 97 -8.61 2.32 -0.10
N SER A 98 -8.32 1.35 -0.98
CA SER A 98 -9.04 0.07 -1.02
C SER A 98 -8.68 -0.82 0.15
N ALA A 99 -7.40 -0.83 0.56
CA ALA A 99 -6.94 -1.47 1.79
C ALA A 99 -7.55 -0.79 3.02
N GLU A 100 -7.41 0.53 3.16
CA GLU A 100 -7.94 1.30 4.30
C GLU A 100 -9.45 1.14 4.49
N ARG A 101 -10.24 1.16 3.40
CA ARG A 101 -11.68 0.93 3.49
C ARG A 101 -12.01 -0.46 4.05
N ALA A 102 -11.24 -1.49 3.68
CA ALA A 102 -11.44 -2.84 4.16
C ALA A 102 -11.01 -2.97 5.62
N TRP A 103 -9.85 -2.41 5.98
CA TRP A 103 -9.34 -2.35 7.35
C TRP A 103 -10.29 -1.61 8.29
N SER A 104 -10.73 -0.41 7.91
CA SER A 104 -11.68 0.39 8.70
C SER A 104 -13.00 -0.35 8.94
N HIS A 105 -13.46 -1.17 8.00
CA HIS A 105 -14.65 -1.98 8.18
C HIS A 105 -14.43 -3.14 9.15
N ALA A 106 -13.22 -3.71 9.19
CA ALA A 106 -12.87 -4.70 10.18
C ALA A 106 -12.83 -4.08 11.58
N MET A 107 -12.19 -2.91 11.72
CA MET A 107 -12.07 -2.21 13.00
C MET A 107 -13.43 -1.73 13.55
N GLU A 108 -14.36 -1.31 12.68
CA GLU A 108 -15.75 -1.02 13.06
C GLU A 108 -16.43 -2.22 13.75
N LYS A 109 -16.11 -3.45 13.32
CA LYS A 109 -16.63 -4.67 13.96
C LYS A 109 -15.84 -5.09 15.19
N ARG A 110 -14.56 -4.73 15.27
CA ARG A 110 -13.71 -5.00 16.43
C ARG A 110 -14.14 -4.19 17.65
N GLN A 111 -14.50 -2.92 17.47
CA GLN A 111 -14.80 -1.97 18.55
C GLN A 111 -16.28 -1.93 18.97
N LEU A 112 -17.02 -3.01 18.77
CA LEU A 112 -18.37 -3.10 19.32
C LEU A 112 -18.31 -3.10 20.86
N PRO A 113 -19.26 -2.47 21.58
CA PRO A 113 -19.21 -2.38 23.05
C PRO A 113 -19.08 -3.73 23.77
N ASN A 114 -19.68 -4.78 23.21
CA ASN A 114 -19.65 -6.14 23.75
C ASN A 114 -18.64 -7.04 23.02
N GLY A 115 -17.77 -6.46 22.17
CA GLY A 115 -16.95 -7.19 21.21
C GLY A 115 -17.76 -7.85 20.08
N PRO A 116 -17.08 -8.40 19.05
CA PRO A 116 -17.73 -9.14 17.99
C PRO A 116 -18.14 -10.55 18.44
N ASN A 117 -19.37 -10.95 18.12
CA ASN A 117 -19.76 -12.37 18.21
C ASN A 117 -19.04 -13.24 17.17
N ALA A 118 -19.18 -14.57 17.24
CA ALA A 118 -18.47 -15.51 16.35
C ALA A 118 -18.67 -15.19 14.85
N SER A 119 -19.90 -14.93 14.41
CA SER A 119 -20.20 -14.58 13.00
C SER A 119 -19.60 -13.23 12.60
N GLN A 120 -19.65 -12.24 13.49
CA GLN A 120 -19.04 -10.93 13.27
C GLN A 120 -17.52 -11.03 13.22
N ARG A 121 -16.92 -11.92 14.02
CA ARG A 121 -15.48 -12.18 14.01
C ARG A 121 -15.04 -12.82 12.69
N ILE A 122 -15.77 -13.81 12.17
CA ILE A 122 -15.51 -14.39 10.84
C ILE A 122 -15.55 -13.30 9.76
N TYR A 123 -16.53 -12.39 9.83
CA TYR A 123 -16.65 -11.28 8.90
C TYR A 123 -15.49 -10.29 9.00
N LEU A 124 -15.10 -9.92 10.23
CA LEU A 124 -13.95 -9.05 10.53
C LEU A 124 -12.68 -9.63 9.92
N ILE A 125 -12.38 -10.91 10.18
CA ILE A 125 -11.20 -11.59 9.63
C ILE A 125 -11.26 -11.58 8.09
N GLY A 126 -12.42 -11.85 7.50
CA GLY A 126 -12.63 -11.75 6.05
C GLY A 126 -12.35 -10.35 5.48
N ARG A 127 -12.64 -9.28 6.25
CA ARG A 127 -12.30 -7.90 5.88
C ARG A 127 -10.81 -7.63 6.00
N LEU A 128 -10.13 -8.14 7.02
CA LEU A 128 -8.67 -8.03 7.16
C LEU A 128 -7.92 -8.78 6.06
N ARG A 129 -8.35 -10.00 5.70
CA ARG A 129 -7.77 -10.72 4.54
C ARG A 129 -7.85 -9.89 3.26
N LYS A 130 -8.98 -9.18 3.07
CA LYS A 130 -9.14 -8.27 1.94
C LYS A 130 -8.21 -7.05 2.04
N ALA A 131 -8.02 -6.48 3.24
CA ALA A 131 -7.08 -5.39 3.46
C ALA A 131 -5.64 -5.81 3.14
N VAL A 132 -5.20 -6.97 3.65
CA VAL A 132 -3.88 -7.56 3.36
C VAL A 132 -3.70 -7.76 1.86
N LYS A 133 -4.68 -8.34 1.15
CA LYS A 133 -4.60 -8.52 -0.31
C LYS A 133 -4.32 -7.22 -1.06
N TRP A 134 -4.97 -6.12 -0.65
CA TRP A 134 -4.72 -4.81 -1.25
C TRP A 134 -3.38 -4.22 -0.81
N ALA A 135 -2.97 -4.39 0.45
CA ALA A 135 -1.68 -3.91 0.95
C ALA A 135 -0.49 -4.63 0.27
N THR A 136 -0.58 -5.94 0.04
CA THR A 136 0.40 -6.70 -0.74
C THR A 136 0.48 -6.21 -2.18
N LEU A 137 -0.66 -5.95 -2.83
CA LEU A 137 -0.66 -5.36 -4.18
C LEU A 137 -0.05 -3.95 -4.19
N PHE A 138 -0.30 -3.16 -3.15
CA PHE A 138 0.27 -1.81 -3.00
C PHE A 138 1.80 -1.87 -2.90
N SER A 139 2.31 -2.72 -2.00
CA SER A 139 3.73 -3.00 -1.82
C SER A 139 4.41 -3.44 -3.13
N GLN A 140 3.82 -4.41 -3.84
CA GLN A 140 4.32 -4.86 -5.16
C GLN A 140 4.41 -3.73 -6.18
N PHE A 141 3.37 -2.89 -6.26
CA PHE A 141 3.35 -1.79 -7.23
C PHE A 141 4.32 -0.68 -6.85
N CYS A 142 4.47 -0.39 -5.55
CA CYS A 142 5.46 0.56 -5.06
C CYS A 142 6.88 0.10 -5.35
N ALA A 143 7.21 -1.18 -5.16
CA ALA A 143 8.54 -1.72 -5.47
C ALA A 143 8.96 -1.47 -6.94
N VAL A 144 8.01 -1.53 -7.88
CA VAL A 144 8.28 -1.31 -9.31
C VAL A 144 8.19 0.17 -9.70
N LYS A 145 7.20 0.90 -9.19
CA LYS A 145 6.81 2.23 -9.71
C LYS A 145 7.15 3.41 -8.80
N ALA A 146 7.48 3.16 -7.54
CA ALA A 146 7.74 4.20 -6.56
C ALA A 146 9.23 4.33 -6.22
N ASP A 147 9.58 5.43 -5.54
CA ASP A 147 10.94 5.63 -5.01
C ASP A 147 11.23 4.65 -3.85
N SER A 148 12.50 4.61 -3.44
CA SER A 148 12.95 3.70 -2.37
C SER A 148 12.22 3.95 -1.06
N ARG A 149 12.02 5.22 -0.69
CA ARG A 149 11.33 5.61 0.55
C ARG A 149 9.88 5.13 0.55
N THR A 150 9.12 5.40 -0.50
CA THR A 150 7.73 4.98 -0.64
C THR A 150 7.61 3.46 -0.65
N SER A 151 8.58 2.76 -1.25
CA SER A 151 8.62 1.30 -1.26
C SER A 151 8.79 0.71 0.14
N LEU A 152 9.70 1.27 0.94
CA LEU A 152 9.87 0.88 2.35
C LEU A 152 8.61 1.19 3.18
N GLU A 153 8.01 2.36 3.00
CA GLU A 153 6.76 2.70 3.69
C GLU A 153 5.60 1.76 3.31
N ALA A 154 5.53 1.33 2.05
CA ALA A 154 4.55 0.37 1.57
C ALA A 154 4.76 -1.04 2.16
N GLU A 155 6.00 -1.47 2.30
CA GLU A 155 6.36 -2.75 2.95
C GLU A 155 6.01 -2.74 4.44
N ALA A 156 6.30 -1.64 5.14
CA ALA A 156 5.92 -1.46 6.54
C ALA A 156 4.39 -1.51 6.72
N TYR A 157 3.64 -0.85 5.82
CA TYR A 157 2.18 -0.89 5.81
C TYR A 157 1.64 -2.30 5.55
N GLU A 158 2.20 -3.02 4.58
CA GLU A 158 1.84 -4.41 4.31
C GLU A 158 2.10 -5.30 5.53
N SER A 159 3.28 -5.18 6.14
CA SER A 159 3.67 -5.94 7.33
C SER A 159 2.72 -5.68 8.48
N TYR A 160 2.35 -4.42 8.74
CA TYR A 160 1.34 -4.10 9.74
C TYR A 160 -0.02 -4.77 9.46
N MET A 161 -0.49 -4.74 8.21
CA MET A 161 -1.76 -5.35 7.84
C MET A 161 -1.73 -6.88 8.01
N LYS A 162 -0.61 -7.54 7.67
CA LYS A 162 -0.41 -8.98 7.88
C LYS A 162 -0.40 -9.32 9.37
N GLY A 163 0.35 -8.57 10.17
CA GLY A 163 0.37 -8.71 11.63
C GLY A 163 -1.04 -8.59 12.22
N SER A 164 -1.79 -7.56 11.81
CA SER A 164 -3.17 -7.33 12.24
C SER A 164 -4.10 -8.50 11.92
N LEU A 165 -3.97 -9.09 10.72
CA LEU A 165 -4.76 -10.25 10.33
C LEU A 165 -4.43 -11.48 11.18
N LEU A 166 -3.15 -11.81 11.31
CA LEU A 166 -2.70 -13.01 12.03
C LEU A 166 -3.05 -12.94 13.51
N PHE A 167 -2.87 -11.76 14.10
CA PHE A 167 -3.30 -11.46 15.47
C PHE A 167 -4.79 -11.75 15.66
N GLU A 168 -5.64 -11.27 14.76
CA GLU A 168 -7.10 -11.47 14.84
C GLU A 168 -7.56 -12.90 14.53
N GLN A 169 -6.70 -13.74 13.96
CA GLN A 169 -6.99 -15.15 13.73
C GLN A 169 -6.69 -16.04 14.94
N ASP A 170 -6.10 -15.50 16.00
CA ASP A 170 -5.52 -16.24 17.14
C ASP A 170 -4.56 -17.36 16.68
N GLN A 171 -3.87 -17.14 15.55
CA GLN A 171 -3.02 -18.13 14.91
C GLN A 171 -1.63 -17.56 14.68
N ASN A 172 -0.60 -18.37 14.92
CA ASN A 172 0.79 -18.07 14.60
C ASN A 172 1.23 -16.71 15.17
N TRP A 173 1.04 -16.52 16.47
CA TRP A 173 1.39 -15.29 17.18
C TRP A 173 2.85 -14.86 16.93
N ASP A 174 3.78 -15.82 16.88
CA ASP A 174 5.19 -15.56 16.54
C ASP A 174 5.35 -14.88 15.16
N VAL A 175 4.55 -15.30 14.18
CA VAL A 175 4.57 -14.74 12.83
C VAL A 175 3.91 -13.36 12.82
N ALA A 176 2.82 -13.18 13.57
CA ALA A 176 2.20 -11.87 13.76
C ALA A 176 3.19 -10.86 14.37
N LEU A 177 3.91 -11.28 15.42
CA LEU A 177 4.93 -10.47 16.08
C LEU A 177 6.10 -10.15 15.16
N LYS A 178 6.57 -11.11 14.35
CA LYS A 178 7.60 -10.85 13.32
C LYS A 178 7.16 -9.75 12.35
N HIS A 179 5.90 -9.79 11.91
CA HIS A 179 5.36 -8.75 11.03
C HIS A 179 5.27 -7.38 11.71
N PHE A 180 4.85 -7.32 12.99
CA PHE A 180 4.84 -6.06 13.74
C PHE A 180 6.25 -5.52 13.98
N LYS A 181 7.21 -6.37 14.36
CA LYS A 181 8.62 -5.98 14.52
C LYS A 181 9.23 -5.47 13.22
N SER A 182 8.91 -6.10 12.09
CA SER A 182 9.34 -5.63 10.78
C SER A 182 8.79 -4.24 10.46
N ALA A 183 7.49 -4.02 10.67
CA ALA A 183 6.89 -2.71 10.48
C ALA A 183 7.49 -1.64 11.42
N ARG A 184 7.72 -2.00 12.68
CA ARG A 184 8.33 -1.14 13.71
C ARG A 184 9.73 -0.70 13.29
N ALA A 185 10.60 -1.64 12.90
CA ALA A 185 11.98 -1.36 12.51
C ALA A 185 12.04 -0.40 11.30
N VAL A 186 11.17 -0.58 10.32
CA VAL A 186 11.11 0.33 9.17
C VAL A 186 10.64 1.73 9.57
N TYR A 187 9.58 1.85 10.39
CA TYR A 187 9.12 3.17 10.84
C TYR A 187 10.13 3.88 11.75
N GLU A 188 10.85 3.14 12.58
CA GLU A 188 11.94 3.66 13.40
C GLU A 188 13.07 4.23 12.52
N GLU A 189 13.47 3.51 11.47
CA GLU A 189 14.51 3.98 10.55
C GLU A 189 14.05 5.19 9.73
N LEU A 190 12.81 5.17 9.23
CA LEU A 190 12.22 6.31 8.51
C LEU A 190 12.12 7.58 9.37
N GLY A 191 11.93 7.40 10.69
CA GLY A 191 11.91 8.47 11.68
C GLY A 191 13.28 9.11 11.94
N LYS A 192 14.40 8.53 11.51
CA LYS A 192 15.74 9.15 11.65
C LYS A 192 16.03 10.18 10.57
N TYR A 193 15.44 10.02 9.38
CA TYR A 193 15.73 10.82 8.19
C TYR A 193 14.48 11.54 7.63
N GLY A 194 13.41 11.64 8.42
CA GLY A 194 12.20 12.39 8.07
C GLY A 194 12.27 13.86 8.46
N ASP A 195 11.37 14.68 7.91
CA ASP A 195 11.05 16.00 8.45
C ASP A 195 10.37 15.87 9.83
N LEU A 196 10.28 16.98 10.58
CA LEU A 196 9.79 16.95 11.97
C LEU A 196 8.40 16.27 12.09
N ASP A 197 7.51 16.53 11.15
CA ASP A 197 6.18 15.92 11.12
C ASP A 197 6.26 14.40 10.91
N ASN A 198 7.09 13.92 9.97
CA ASN A 198 7.29 12.49 9.76
C ASN A 198 7.95 11.82 10.97
N GLN A 199 8.93 12.47 11.62
CA GLN A 199 9.55 11.95 12.83
C GLN A 199 8.53 11.72 13.94
N VAL A 200 7.63 12.70 14.17
CA VAL A 200 6.56 12.59 15.16
C VAL A 200 5.61 11.44 14.81
N LEU A 201 5.17 11.35 13.56
CA LEU A 201 4.25 10.30 13.11
C LEU A 201 4.88 8.90 13.20
N CYS A 202 6.15 8.77 12.83
CA CYS A 202 6.92 7.54 12.97
C CYS A 202 7.03 7.11 14.43
N ARG A 203 7.34 8.05 15.34
CA ARG A 203 7.42 7.77 16.78
C ARG A 203 6.08 7.30 17.33
N GLU A 204 4.99 8.03 17.04
CA GLU A 204 3.64 7.62 17.45
C GLU A 204 3.27 6.23 16.91
N ARG A 205 3.70 5.92 15.67
CA ARG A 205 3.45 4.62 15.05
C ARG A 205 4.24 3.50 15.71
N VAL A 206 5.50 3.74 16.09
CA VAL A 206 6.32 2.79 16.84
C VAL A 206 5.71 2.54 18.22
N GLU A 207 5.30 3.58 18.95
CA GLU A 207 4.63 3.42 20.24
C GLU A 207 3.32 2.63 20.14
N GLU A 208 2.54 2.84 19.07
CA GLU A 208 1.32 2.06 18.81
C GLU A 208 1.64 0.57 18.61
N LEU A 209 2.71 0.26 17.86
CA LEU A 209 3.16 -1.11 17.62
C LEU A 209 3.73 -1.77 18.89
N ASP A 210 4.45 -1.01 19.72
CA ASP A 210 4.98 -1.49 21.00
C ASP A 210 3.82 -1.86 21.94
N ARG A 211 2.80 -1.01 22.06
CA ARG A 211 1.59 -1.34 22.85
C ARG A 211 0.88 -2.60 22.34
N VAL A 212 0.77 -2.78 21.02
CA VAL A 212 0.19 -4.00 20.44
C VAL A 212 1.05 -5.22 20.79
N SER A 213 2.36 -5.07 20.84
CA SER A 213 3.28 -6.14 21.23
C SER A 213 3.10 -6.50 22.71
N ASP A 214 3.06 -5.50 23.59
CA ASP A 214 3.00 -5.68 25.04
C ASP A 214 1.62 -6.13 25.56
N THR A 215 0.55 -5.84 24.82
CA THR A 215 -0.82 -6.27 25.17
C THR A 215 -1.18 -7.64 24.59
N ALA A 216 -0.41 -8.11 23.61
CA ALA A 216 -0.62 -9.37 22.89
C ALA A 216 0.13 -10.57 23.47
N PHE A 217 1.22 -10.31 24.20
CA PHE A 217 2.19 -11.29 24.68
C PHE A 217 2.54 -11.00 26.14
#